data_AF-A0AAN8FEC4-F1
#
_entry.id   AF-A0AAN8FEC4-F1
#
_cell.length_a   1.000
_cell.length_b   1.000
_cell.length_c   1.000
_cell.angle_alpha   90.00
_cell.angle_beta   90.00
_cell.angle_gamma   90.00
#
_symmetry.space_group_name_H-M   'P 1'
#
loop_
_entity.id
_entity.type
_entity.pdbx_description
1 polymer ?
#
loop_
_entity_poly.entity_id
_entity_poly.type
_entity_poly.pdbx_seq_one_letter_code
_entity_poly.pdbx_strand_id
1 'polypeptide(L)' 'MSSTNRRYSLPSDFTEANPFTKWEVYLFVGLYSFCVIFLVCMYEFLMPVFNNPTYPYYNYVPDYMYKPPTRN' A
#
# COMPACT_ATOMS: atom_id res chain seq x y z
N MET A 1 -22.51 -60.75 1.33
CA MET A 1 -21.43 -59.93 1.91
C MET A 1 -21.31 -58.64 1.11
N SER A 2 -21.69 -57.52 1.75
CA SER A 2 -21.79 -56.20 1.12
C SER A 2 -20.40 -55.57 0.97
N SER A 3 -19.93 -55.40 -0.26
CA SER A 3 -18.70 -54.66 -0.56
C SER A 3 -19.01 -53.16 -0.57
N THR A 4 -18.76 -52.49 0.55
CA THR A 4 -18.92 -51.06 0.73
C THR A 4 -18.01 -50.30 -0.24
N ASN A 5 -18.60 -49.76 -1.31
CA ASN A 5 -17.95 -48.83 -2.25
C ASN A 5 -17.59 -47.55 -1.47
N ARG A 6 -16.40 -47.50 -0.85
CA ARG A 6 -15.85 -46.26 -0.29
C ARG A 6 -15.37 -45.38 -1.45
N ARG A 7 -16.32 -44.77 -2.14
CA ARG A 7 -16.05 -43.58 -2.95
C ARG A 7 -15.69 -42.47 -1.98
N TYR A 8 -14.39 -42.26 -1.79
CA TYR A 8 -13.92 -40.97 -1.32
C TYR A 8 -14.26 -39.97 -2.43
N SER A 9 -15.43 -39.34 -2.36
CA SER A 9 -15.65 -38.10 -3.09
C SER A 9 -14.61 -37.14 -2.53
N LEU A 10 -13.73 -36.61 -3.39
CA LEU A 10 -13.01 -35.38 -3.05
C LEU A 10 -14.06 -34.43 -2.45
N PRO A 11 -13.78 -33.77 -1.32
CA PRO A 11 -14.64 -32.68 -0.87
C PRO A 11 -14.91 -31.86 -2.12
N SER A 12 -16.18 -31.51 -2.35
CA SER A 12 -16.48 -30.55 -3.38
C SER A 12 -15.80 -29.24 -2.95
N ASP A 13 -14.51 -29.11 -3.22
CA ASP A 13 -13.69 -27.92 -3.16
C ASP A 13 -14.15 -26.91 -4.22
N PHE A 14 -15.40 -27.04 -4.68
CA PHE A 14 -16.29 -25.91 -4.86
C PHE A 14 -16.43 -25.18 -3.52
N THR A 15 -15.35 -24.50 -3.12
CA THR A 15 -15.36 -23.05 -2.94
C THR A 15 -16.79 -22.55 -2.82
N GLU A 16 -17.22 -22.28 -1.58
CA GLU A 16 -18.55 -21.75 -1.31
C GLU A 16 -18.93 -20.70 -2.36
N ALA A 17 -20.17 -20.74 -2.84
CA ALA A 17 -20.63 -19.82 -3.87
C ALA A 17 -20.28 -18.39 -3.43
N ASN A 18 -19.36 -17.75 -4.15
CA ASN A 18 -18.86 -16.43 -3.77
C ASN A 18 -20.08 -15.51 -3.62
N PRO A 19 -20.32 -14.95 -2.42
CA PRO A 19 -21.52 -14.13 -2.18
C PRO A 19 -21.52 -12.87 -3.05
N PHE A 20 -20.39 -12.54 -3.69
CA PHE A 20 -20.22 -11.38 -4.54
C PHE A 20 -20.48 -11.69 -6.02
N THR A 21 -21.19 -10.77 -6.65
CA THR A 21 -21.44 -10.80 -8.09
C THR A 21 -20.13 -10.54 -8.84
N LYS A 22 -19.92 -11.18 -10.00
CA LYS A 22 -18.70 -11.00 -10.83
C LYS A 22 -18.35 -9.51 -11.07
N TRP A 23 -19.38 -8.68 -11.23
CA TRP A 23 -19.25 -7.22 -11.39
C TRP A 23 -18.61 -6.54 -10.18
N GLU A 24 -19.01 -6.90 -8.96
CA GLU A 24 -18.49 -6.35 -7.72
C GLU A 24 -17.01 -6.71 -7.55
N VAL A 25 -16.63 -7.94 -7.93
CA VAL A 25 -15.24 -8.39 -7.92
C VAL A 25 -14.39 -7.58 -8.91
N TYR A 26 -14.89 -7.33 -10.13
CA TYR A 26 -14.18 -6.50 -11.10
C TYR A 26 -14.01 -5.05 -10.64
N LEU A 27 -15.06 -4.47 -10.03
CA LEU A 27 -14.96 -3.13 -9.44
C LEU A 27 -13.96 -3.08 -8.29
N PHE A 28 -13.97 -4.09 -7.42
CA PHE A 28 -13.01 -4.17 -6.32
C PHE A 28 -11.57 -4.25 -6.82
N VAL A 29 -11.30 -5.12 -7.80
CA VAL A 29 -9.97 -5.27 -8.42
C VAL A 29 -9.55 -3.99 -9.15
N GLY A 30 -10.46 -3.35 -9.87
CA GLY A 30 -10.21 -2.08 -10.58
C GLY A 30 -9.87 -0.94 -9.62
N LEU A 31 -10.65 -0.77 -8.55
CA LEU A 31 -10.41 0.26 -7.54
C LEU A 31 -9.11 -0.01 -6.78
N TYR A 32 -8.87 -1.26 -6.37
CA TYR A 32 -7.65 -1.65 -5.67
C TYR A 32 -6.40 -1.39 -6.51
N SER A 33 -6.40 -1.83 -7.78
CA SER A 33 -5.27 -1.59 -8.68
C SER A 33 -5.02 -0.11 -8.93
N PHE A 34 -6.09 0.69 -9.10
CA PHE A 34 -5.97 2.14 -9.20
C PHE A 34 -5.34 2.77 -7.95
N CYS A 35 -5.78 2.39 -6.75
CA CYS A 35 -5.21 2.89 -5.50
C CYS A 35 -3.72 2.53 -5.37
N VAL A 36 -3.33 1.31 -5.73
CA VAL A 36 -1.93 0.87 -5.69
C VAL A 36 -1.08 1.68 -6.67
N ILE A 37 -1.54 1.86 -7.92
CA ILE A 37 -0.85 2.67 -8.92
C ILE A 37 -0.71 4.12 -8.44
N PHE A 38 -1.78 4.68 -7.88
CA PHE A 38 -1.77 6.03 -7.32
C PHE A 38 -0.73 6.18 -6.21
N LEU A 39 -0.64 5.22 -5.29
CA LEU A 39 0.36 5.22 -4.22
C LEU A 39 1.79 5.15 -4.76
N VAL A 40 2.05 4.35 -5.79
CA VAL A 40 3.36 4.28 -6.45
C VAL A 40 3.72 5.62 -7.09
N CYS A 41 2.81 6.22 -7.86
CA CYS A 41 3.04 7.54 -8.45
C CYS A 41 3.30 8.63 -7.40
N MET A 42 2.55 8.60 -6.30
CA MET A 42 2.73 9.53 -5.18
C MET A 42 4.11 9.33 -4.53
N TYR A 43 4.54 8.08 -4.33
CA TYR A 43 5.84 7.76 -3.77
C TYR A 43 6.99 8.28 -4.64
N GLU A 44 6.94 8.03 -5.95
CA GLU A 44 7.92 8.52 -6.93
C GLU A 44 7.99 10.06 -6.94
N PHE A 45 6.84 10.73 -6.85
CA PHE A 45 6.77 12.18 -6.77
C PHE A 45 7.39 12.75 -5.48
N LEU A 46 7.19 12.09 -4.35
CA LEU A 46 7.67 12.54 -3.04
C LEU A 46 9.14 12.18 -2.77
N MET A 47 9.66 11.11 -3.38
CA MET A 47 11.05 10.65 -3.22
C MET A 47 12.11 11.77 -3.36
N PRO A 48 12.10 12.63 -4.40
CA PRO A 48 13.10 13.70 -4.52
C PRO A 48 12.98 14.79 -3.45
N VAL A 49 11.81 14.95 -2.83
CA VAL A 49 11.62 15.89 -1.71
C VAL A 49 12.25 15.32 -0.44
N PHE A 50 11.98 14.04 -0.15
CA PHE A 50 12.50 13.39 1.06
C PHE A 50 14.00 13.11 0.99
N ASN A 51 14.51 12.72 -0.18
CA ASN A 51 15.92 12.37 -0.34
C ASN A 51 16.81 13.58 -0.67
N ASN A 52 16.27 14.80 -0.62
CA ASN A 52 17.05 16.01 -0.80
C ASN A 52 17.60 16.51 0.55
N PRO A 53 18.92 16.40 0.80
CA PRO A 53 19.55 16.88 2.04
C PRO A 53 19.52 18.41 2.17
N THR A 54 19.15 19.15 1.11
CA THR A 54 19.00 20.60 1.13
C THR A 54 17.57 21.07 1.34
N TYR A 55 16.61 20.16 1.60
CA TYR A 55 15.22 20.55 1.80
C TYR A 55 15.07 21.33 3.13
N PRO A 56 14.71 22.62 3.08
CA PRO A 56 14.85 23.53 4.22
C PRO A 56 13.86 23.23 5.36
N TYR A 57 12.75 22.55 5.07
CA TYR A 57 11.71 22.26 6.06
C TYR A 57 12.15 21.23 7.11
N TYR A 58 12.97 20.23 6.73
CA TYR A 58 13.43 19.17 7.64
C TYR A 58 14.88 19.38 8.10
N ASN A 59 15.69 20.15 7.37
CA ASN A 59 17.12 20.32 7.65
C ASN A 59 17.46 21.67 8.32
N TYR A 60 16.47 22.35 8.91
CA TYR A 60 16.74 23.58 9.65
C TYR A 60 17.50 23.26 10.94
N VAL A 61 18.80 23.56 10.95
CA VAL A 61 19.63 23.50 12.16
C VAL A 61 19.65 24.90 12.77
N PRO A 62 19.06 25.11 13.96
CA PRO A 62 19.13 26.41 14.64
C PRO A 62 20.59 26.75 14.98
N ASP A 63 20.97 27.99 14.68
CA ASP A 63 22.29 28.52 15.00
C ASP A 63 22.33 28.91 16.49
N TYR A 64 23.08 28.12 17.28
CA TYR A 64 23.29 28.39 18.70
C TYR A 64 24.52 29.26 18.99
N MET A 65 25.19 29.80 17.97
CA MET A 65 26.32 30.68 18.21
C MET A 65 25.86 32.02 18.79
N TYR A 66 26.47 32.39 19.90
CA TYR A 66 26.32 33.72 20.47
C TYR A 66 26.86 34.77 19.48
N LYS A 67 25.99 35.68 19.03
CA LYS A 67 26.36 36.81 18.17
C LYS A 67 26.43 38.07 19.03
N PRO A 68 27.62 38.67 19.24
CA PRO A 68 27.72 39.90 20.00
C PRO A 68 26.99 41.02 19.24
N PRO A 69 26.36 41.97 19.96
CA PRO A 69 25.63 43.06 19.33
C PRO A 69 26.58 43.93 18.49
N THR A 70 26.30 44.05 17.20
CA THR A 70 26.99 44.98 16.30
C THR A 70 26.63 46.41 16.71
N ARG A 71 27.62 47.16 17.17
CA ARG A 71 27.47 48.57 17.50
C ARG A 71 27.54 49.37 16.19
N ASN A 72 26.40 49.86 15.73
CA ASN A 72 26.31 50.82 14.61
C ASN A 72 26.77 52.22 15.06
#